data_AF-A0A382S5E5-F1
#
_entry.id   AF-A0A382S5E5-F1
#
_cell.length_a   1.000
_cell.length_b   1.000
_cell.length_c   1.000
_cell.angle_alpha   90.00
_cell.angle_beta   90.00
_cell.angle_gamma   90.00
#
_symmetry.space_group_name_H-M   'P 1'
#
loop_
_entity.id
_entity.type
_entity.pdbx_description
1 polymer ?
#
loop_
_entity_poly.entity_id
_entity_poly.type
_entity_poly.pdbx_seq_one_letter_code
_entity_poly.pdbx_strand_id
1 'polypeptide(L)'
;MRNAGAILIYLIAVFIGAAILAPLIWMAVFSDAPIFGFLSFLQSHDDYHRYFSRSLLFFALLGLGVLAKFTSIGSWNNIGWEKPKKHWRKLSVGVLLGFASSIAIALILIMLGVREWKPAQPLAEWGTLLMTAIPTAVV
;
A
#
# COMPACT_ATOMS: atom_id res chain seq x y z
N MET A 1 20.71 -17.00 0.84
CA MET A 1 19.22 -16.86 0.80
C MET A 1 18.61 -17.06 2.19
N ARG A 2 19.19 -16.48 3.27
CA ARG A 2 18.92 -16.87 4.67
C ARG A 2 17.55 -16.44 5.22
N ASN A 3 16.88 -15.46 4.61
CA ASN A 3 15.64 -14.88 5.14
C ASN A 3 14.41 -15.13 4.24
N ALA A 4 14.57 -15.88 3.13
CA ALA A 4 13.47 -16.11 2.18
C ALA A 4 12.29 -16.85 2.82
N GLY A 5 12.56 -17.83 3.70
CA GLY A 5 11.51 -18.53 4.44
C GLY A 5 10.72 -17.63 5.40
N ALA A 6 11.39 -16.71 6.11
CA ALA A 6 10.74 -15.76 6.99
C ALA A 6 9.86 -14.76 6.22
N ILE A 7 10.32 -14.31 5.04
CA ILE A 7 9.53 -13.47 4.13
C ILE A 7 8.32 -14.23 3.60
N LEU A 8 8.48 -15.50 3.21
CA LEU A 8 7.38 -16.33 2.73
C LEU A 8 6.31 -16.55 3.83
N ILE A 9 6.74 -16.89 5.05
CA ILE A 9 5.84 -17.03 6.20
C ILE A 9 5.12 -15.72 6.49
N TYR A 10 5.83 -14.59 6.44
CA TYR A 10 5.22 -13.26 6.58
C TYR A 10 4.14 -13.02 5.51
N LEU A 11 4.43 -13.27 4.23
CA LEU A 11 3.45 -13.07 3.15
C LEU A 11 2.21 -13.96 3.34
N ILE A 12 2.40 -15.23 3.70
CA ILE A 12 1.30 -16.16 3.98
C ILE A 12 0.48 -15.68 5.18
N ALA A 13 1.14 -15.28 6.28
CA ALA A 13 0.46 -14.80 7.48
C ALA A 13 -0.34 -13.52 7.23
N VAL A 14 0.21 -12.57 6.47
CA VAL A 14 -0.48 -11.34 6.07
C VAL A 14 -1.71 -11.66 5.23
N PHE A 15 -1.57 -12.54 4.23
CA PHE A 15 -2.66 -12.91 3.36
C PHE A 15 -3.78 -13.63 4.10
N ILE A 16 -3.44 -14.63 4.93
CA ILE A 16 -4.41 -15.38 5.73
C ILE A 16 -5.08 -14.48 6.76
N GLY A 17 -4.31 -13.64 7.46
CA GLY A 17 -4.83 -12.68 8.43
C GLY A 17 -5.84 -11.72 7.79
N ALA A 18 -5.51 -11.19 6.62
CA ALA A 18 -6.41 -10.34 5.85
C ALA A 18 -7.67 -11.08 5.38
N ALA A 19 -7.53 -12.31 4.88
CA ALA A 19 -8.64 -13.13 4.41
C ALA A 19 -9.62 -13.50 5.53
N ILE A 20 -9.15 -13.64 6.78
CA ILE A 20 -10.00 -13.89 7.95
C ILE A 20 -10.63 -12.59 8.46
N LEU A 21 -9.88 -11.49 8.49
CA LEU A 21 -10.35 -10.23 9.05
C LEU A 21 -11.34 -9.50 8.14
N ALA A 22 -11.13 -9.55 6.82
CA ALA A 22 -11.99 -8.89 5.83
C ALA A 22 -13.48 -9.26 5.96
N PRO A 23 -13.89 -10.55 6.00
CA PRO A 23 -15.30 -10.91 6.17
C PRO A 23 -15.86 -10.50 7.54
N LEU A 24 -15.04 -10.52 8.61
CA LEU A 24 -15.47 -10.07 9.95
C LEU A 24 -15.75 -8.56 9.96
N ILE A 25 -14.89 -7.75 9.33
CA ILE A 25 -15.10 -6.30 9.21
C ILE A 25 -16.33 -6.02 8.37
N TRP A 26 -16.49 -6.72 7.23
CA TRP A 26 -17.67 -6.57 6.39
C TRP A 26 -18.95 -6.86 7.19
N MET A 27 -19.03 -8.00 7.88
CA MET A 27 -20.17 -8.32 8.74
C MET A 27 -20.41 -7.28 9.85
N ALA A 28 -19.34 -6.72 10.42
CA ALA A 28 -19.44 -5.70 11.46
C ALA A 28 -19.96 -4.34 10.92
N VAL A 29 -19.58 -3.96 9.69
CA VAL A 29 -20.04 -2.72 9.05
C VAL A 29 -21.52 -2.80 8.68
N PHE A 30 -21.99 -3.96 8.25
CA PHE A 30 -23.39 -4.19 7.87
C PHE A 30 -24.27 -4.70 9.04
N SER A 31 -23.73 -4.76 10.25
CA SER A 31 -24.49 -5.11 11.46
C SER A 31 -25.10 -3.86 12.09
N ASP A 32 -26.37 -3.92 12.50
CA ASP A 32 -27.08 -2.82 13.21
C ASP A 32 -26.56 -2.57 14.64
N ALA A 33 -25.40 -3.11 14.99
CA ALA A 33 -24.81 -2.98 16.31
C ALA A 33 -24.17 -1.59 16.49
N PRO A 34 -24.63 -0.78 17.48
CA PRO A 34 -24.18 0.60 17.67
C PRO A 34 -22.69 0.73 18.04
N ILE A 35 -22.07 -0.36 18.52
CA ILE A 35 -20.63 -0.43 18.85
C ILE A 35 -19.76 -0.25 17.60
N PHE A 36 -20.26 -0.64 16.42
CA PHE A 36 -19.54 -0.55 15.15
C PHE A 36 -19.92 0.69 14.33
N GLY A 37 -20.65 1.66 14.91
CA GLY A 37 -21.05 2.90 14.22
C GLY A 37 -19.87 3.73 13.68
N PHE A 38 -18.67 3.57 14.25
CA PHE A 38 -17.45 4.19 13.72
C PHE A 38 -17.00 3.61 12.36
N LEU A 39 -17.51 2.46 11.93
CA LEU A 39 -17.23 1.83 10.63
C LEU A 39 -18.23 2.23 9.53
N SER A 40 -19.26 3.02 9.87
CA SER A 40 -20.29 3.48 8.93
C SER A 40 -19.72 4.23 7.72
N PHE A 41 -18.53 4.85 7.84
CA PHE A 41 -17.85 5.48 6.70
C PHE A 41 -17.45 4.49 5.59
N LEU A 42 -17.19 3.22 5.93
CA LEU A 42 -16.87 2.18 4.94
C LEU A 42 -18.11 1.73 4.16
N GLN A 43 -19.30 1.82 4.75
CA GLN A 43 -20.57 1.40 4.14
C GLN A 43 -20.90 2.15 2.84
N SER A 44 -20.36 3.36 2.67
CA SER A 44 -20.53 4.17 1.46
C SER A 44 -19.97 3.52 0.19
N HIS A 45 -19.14 2.48 0.30
CA HIS A 45 -18.52 1.81 -0.83
C HIS A 45 -18.74 0.29 -0.72
N ASP A 46 -19.74 -0.22 -1.44
CA ASP A 46 -20.22 -1.60 -1.42
C ASP A 46 -19.28 -2.63 -2.13
N ASP A 47 -17.98 -2.33 -2.15
CA ASP A 47 -16.97 -3.19 -2.78
C ASP A 47 -16.22 -4.01 -1.73
N TYR A 48 -16.57 -5.30 -1.62
CA TYR A 48 -15.85 -6.27 -0.75
C TYR A 48 -14.33 -6.23 -0.95
N HIS A 49 -13.87 -6.00 -2.18
CA HIS A 49 -12.46 -5.92 -2.53
C HIS A 49 -11.72 -4.86 -1.69
N ARG A 50 -12.38 -3.72 -1.38
CA ARG A 50 -11.78 -2.63 -0.62
C ARG A 50 -11.50 -3.03 0.82
N TYR A 51 -12.39 -3.80 1.44
CA TYR A 51 -12.20 -4.33 2.79
C TYR A 51 -11.02 -5.28 2.84
N PHE A 52 -10.91 -6.19 1.86
CA PHE A 52 -9.77 -7.09 1.75
C PHE A 52 -8.45 -6.34 1.57
N SER A 53 -8.39 -5.36 0.66
CA SER A 53 -7.17 -4.57 0.44
C SER A 53 -6.74 -3.81 1.70
N ARG A 54 -7.68 -3.24 2.47
CA ARG A 54 -7.38 -2.54 3.72
C ARG A 54 -6.91 -3.49 4.82
N SER A 55 -7.57 -4.63 4.99
CA SER A 55 -7.12 -5.66 5.95
C SER A 55 -5.73 -6.17 5.59
N LEU A 56 -5.44 -6.37 4.30
CA LEU A 56 -4.12 -6.78 3.81
C LEU A 56 -3.06 -5.74 4.13
N LEU A 57 -3.36 -4.46 3.90
CA LEU A 57 -2.43 -3.37 4.22
C LEU A 57 -2.19 -3.25 5.73
N PHE A 58 -3.24 -3.37 6.54
CA PHE A 58 -3.15 -3.35 8.00
C PHE A 58 -2.24 -4.48 8.53
N PHE A 59 -2.48 -5.72 8.09
CA PHE A 59 -1.63 -6.86 8.47
C PHE A 59 -0.22 -6.74 7.91
N ALA A 60 -0.05 -6.20 6.71
CA ALA A 60 1.28 -5.96 6.14
C ALA A 60 2.08 -4.99 7.01
N LEU A 61 1.49 -3.86 7.42
CA LEU A 61 2.16 -2.88 8.27
C LEU A 61 2.51 -3.45 9.65
N LEU A 62 1.56 -4.16 10.29
CA LEU A 62 1.83 -4.83 11.57
C LEU A 62 2.91 -5.91 11.44
N GLY A 63 2.78 -6.76 10.43
CA GLY A 63 3.70 -7.86 10.19
C GLY A 63 5.10 -7.38 9.79
N LEU A 64 5.23 -6.20 9.16
CA LEU A 64 6.52 -5.61 8.83
C LEU A 64 7.33 -5.31 10.10
N GLY A 65 6.67 -4.76 11.13
CA GLY A 65 7.30 -4.51 12.44
C GLY A 65 7.71 -5.81 13.13
N VAL A 66 6.87 -6.83 13.06
CA VAL A 66 7.15 -8.16 13.61
C VAL A 66 8.33 -8.82 12.87
N LEU A 67 8.32 -8.78 11.54
CA LEU A 67 9.39 -9.32 10.70
C LEU A 67 10.72 -8.61 10.99
N ALA A 68 10.72 -7.28 11.12
CA ALA A 68 11.91 -6.50 11.47
C ALA A 68 12.49 -6.90 12.84
N LYS A 69 11.63 -7.20 13.82
CA LYS A 69 12.02 -7.69 15.14
C LYS A 69 12.64 -9.10 15.06
N PHE A 70 12.02 -10.03 14.34
CA PHE A 70 12.53 -11.41 14.20
C PHE A 70 13.81 -11.51 13.38
N THR A 71 13.98 -10.65 12.39
CA THR A 71 15.19 -10.63 11.56
C THR A 71 16.34 -9.84 12.19
N SER A 72 16.14 -9.28 13.40
CA SER A 72 17.14 -8.46 14.12
C SER A 72 17.79 -7.41 13.22
N ILE A 73 16.97 -6.74 12.41
CA ILE A 73 17.39 -5.58 11.62
C ILE A 73 17.58 -4.41 12.58
N GLY A 74 18.70 -4.40 13.30
CA GLY A 74 19.05 -3.38 14.29
C GLY A 74 19.51 -2.05 13.68
N SER A 75 19.71 -2.00 12.35
CA SER A 75 20.09 -0.79 11.64
C SER A 75 19.69 -0.89 10.17
N TRP A 76 19.25 0.23 9.59
CA TRP A 76 18.99 0.38 8.16
C TRP A 76 20.23 0.02 7.31
N ASN A 77 21.42 0.13 7.88
CA ASN A 77 22.65 -0.28 7.20
C ASN A 77 22.73 -1.80 6.99
N ASN A 78 22.09 -2.61 7.85
CA ASN A 78 22.12 -4.07 7.77
C ASN A 78 21.21 -4.63 6.65
N ILE A 79 20.25 -3.85 6.18
CA ILE A 79 19.42 -4.17 5.00
C ILE A 79 20.02 -3.62 3.70
N GLY A 80 21.28 -3.16 3.73
CA GLY A 80 21.94 -2.56 2.57
C GLY A 80 21.46 -1.15 2.25
N TRP A 81 20.71 -0.50 3.16
CA TRP A 81 20.32 0.89 3.01
C TRP A 81 21.51 1.79 3.38
N GLU A 82 22.44 1.93 2.44
CA GLU A 82 23.56 2.85 2.58
C GLU A 82 23.07 4.30 2.62
N LYS A 83 23.80 5.17 3.33
CA LYS A 83 23.46 6.60 3.42
C LYS A 83 23.36 7.19 2.00
N PRO A 84 22.20 7.73 1.60
CA PRO A 84 21.96 8.15 0.22
C PRO A 84 22.87 9.29 -0.23
N LYS A 85 23.49 10.03 0.72
CA LYS A 85 24.42 11.16 0.46
C LYS A 85 25.52 10.84 -0.56
N LYS A 86 26.02 9.60 -0.66
CA LYS A 86 27.06 9.24 -1.64
C LYS A 86 26.53 8.75 -3.01
N HIS A 87 25.24 8.42 -3.13
CA HIS A 87 24.68 7.74 -4.31
C HIS A 87 23.40 8.39 -4.87
N TRP A 88 23.07 9.61 -4.46
CA TRP A 88 21.88 10.36 -4.91
C TRP A 88 21.72 10.40 -6.44
N ARG A 89 22.83 10.50 -7.20
CA ARG A 89 22.77 10.51 -8.67
C ARG A 89 22.37 9.16 -9.27
N LYS A 90 22.79 8.04 -8.66
CA LYS A 90 22.36 6.70 -9.10
C LYS A 90 20.90 6.45 -8.72
N LEU A 91 20.50 6.91 -7.52
CA LEU A 91 19.12 6.85 -7.05
C LEU A 91 18.19 7.67 -7.98
N SER A 92 18.56 8.91 -8.30
CA SER A 92 17.75 9.77 -9.16
C SER A 92 17.62 9.20 -10.57
N VAL A 93 18.69 8.66 -11.14
CA VAL A 93 18.64 7.97 -12.44
C VAL A 93 17.72 6.76 -12.39
N GLY A 94 17.82 5.93 -11.34
CA GLY A 94 16.93 4.77 -11.17
C GLY A 94 15.46 5.18 -11.04
N VAL A 95 15.17 6.22 -10.24
CA VAL A 95 13.82 6.77 -10.06
C VAL A 95 13.29 7.35 -11.37
N LEU A 96 14.07 8.16 -12.08
CA LEU A 96 13.70 8.73 -13.37
C LEU A 96 13.46 7.65 -14.41
N LEU A 97 14.30 6.61 -14.45
CA LEU A 97 14.13 5.48 -15.35
C LEU A 97 12.86 4.70 -15.03
N GLY A 98 12.54 4.50 -13.74
CA GLY A 98 11.30 3.88 -13.30
C GLY A 98 10.07 4.68 -13.73
N PHE A 99 10.08 5.99 -13.51
CA PHE A 99 9.01 6.88 -13.97
C PHE A 99 8.90 6.87 -15.49
N ALA A 100 10.01 6.97 -16.22
CA ALA A 100 10.02 6.93 -17.68
C ALA A 100 9.43 5.61 -18.22
N SER A 101 9.80 4.48 -17.62
CA SER A 101 9.25 3.17 -17.97
C SER A 101 7.73 3.09 -17.71
N SER A 102 7.27 3.59 -16.56
CA SER A 102 5.84 3.62 -16.23
C SER A 102 5.04 4.56 -17.16
N ILE A 103 5.60 5.73 -17.48
CA ILE A 103 5.01 6.68 -18.44
C ILE A 103 4.92 6.05 -19.83
N ALA A 104 5.95 5.33 -20.27
CA ALA A 104 5.92 4.65 -21.58
C ALA A 104 4.77 3.64 -21.67
N ILE A 105 4.56 2.81 -20.64
CA ILE A 105 3.45 1.86 -20.58
C ILE A 105 2.10 2.61 -20.59
N ALA A 106 1.97 3.68 -19.80
CA ALA A 106 0.75 4.47 -19.75
C ALA A 106 0.42 5.11 -21.11
N LEU A 107 1.43 5.65 -21.81
CA LEU A 107 1.27 6.24 -23.13
C LEU A 107 0.85 5.21 -24.18
N ILE A 108 1.40 4.00 -24.14
CA ILE A 108 1.00 2.91 -25.05
C ILE A 108 -0.50 2.62 -24.90
N LEU A 109 -1.00 2.51 -23.66
CA LEU A 109 -2.43 2.26 -23.41
C LEU A 109 -3.33 3.39 -23.91
N ILE A 110 -2.84 4.63 -23.86
CA ILE A 110 -3.56 5.80 -24.35
C ILE A 110 -3.57 5.84 -25.89
N MET A 111 -2.43 5.55 -26.53
CA MET A 111 -2.33 5.47 -27.98
C MET A 111 -3.18 4.33 -28.57
N LEU A 112 -3.32 3.23 -27.84
CA LEU A 112 -4.20 2.12 -28.22
C LEU A 112 -5.69 2.40 -27.96
N GLY A 113 -6.04 3.56 -27.39
CA GLY A 113 -7.43 3.92 -27.07
C GLY A 113 -8.04 3.10 -25.94
N VAL A 114 -7.25 2.28 -25.23
CA VAL A 114 -7.70 1.47 -24.09
C VAL A 114 -7.94 2.34 -22.86
N ARG A 115 -7.24 3.48 -22.78
CA ARG A 115 -7.34 4.43 -21.66
C ARG A 115 -7.42 5.86 -22.15
N GLU A 116 -8.36 6.63 -21.60
CA GLU A 116 -8.48 8.05 -21.92
C GLU A 116 -7.47 8.91 -21.13
N TRP A 117 -6.93 9.93 -21.79
CA TRP A 117 -6.14 10.96 -21.13
C TRP A 117 -7.05 11.86 -20.29
N LYS A 118 -6.97 11.74 -18.96
CA LYS A 118 -7.62 12.70 -18.07
C LYS A 118 -6.71 13.91 -17.86
N PRO A 119 -7.21 15.15 -18.00
CA PRO A 119 -6.39 16.35 -17.84
C PRO A 119 -5.77 16.44 -16.45
N ALA A 120 -4.60 17.07 -16.38
CA ALA A 120 -3.84 17.23 -15.15
C ALA A 120 -4.68 18.00 -14.12
N GLN A 121 -4.91 17.38 -12.97
CA GLN A 121 -5.57 18.03 -11.84
C GLN A 121 -4.69 19.21 -11.36
N PRO A 122 -5.29 20.35 -10.97
CA PRO A 122 -4.57 21.48 -10.39
C PRO A 122 -3.60 21.03 -9.28
N LEU A 123 -2.43 21.68 -9.17
CA LEU A 123 -1.45 21.39 -8.11
C LEU A 123 -2.04 21.47 -6.69
N ALA A 124 -3.06 22.31 -6.49
CA ALA A 124 -3.82 22.39 -5.25
C ALA A 124 -4.61 21.10 -4.95
N GLU A 125 -5.16 20.45 -5.97
CA GLU A 125 -5.85 19.17 -5.85
C GLU A 125 -4.89 18.02 -5.56
N TRP A 126 -3.65 18.07 -6.08
CA TRP A 126 -2.61 17.12 -5.68
C TRP A 126 -2.27 17.22 -4.19
N GLY A 127 -2.22 18.44 -3.66
CA GLY A 127 -1.98 18.68 -2.24
C GLY A 127 -3.11 18.13 -1.37
N THR A 128 -4.37 18.35 -1.74
CA THR A 128 -5.52 17.78 -1.04
C THR A 128 -5.60 16.26 -1.20
N LEU A 129 -5.29 15.71 -2.37
CA LEU A 129 -5.20 14.25 -2.57
C LEU A 129 -4.10 13.62 -1.70
N LEU A 130 -2.93 14.24 -1.57
CA LEU A 130 -1.89 13.76 -0.66
C LEU A 130 -2.32 13.84 0.81
N MET A 131 -2.91 14.97 1.20
CA MET A 131 -3.40 15.19 2.56
C MET A 131 -4.56 14.27 2.93
N THR A 132 -5.38 13.84 1.97
CA THR A 132 -6.46 12.86 2.17
C THR A 132 -5.97 11.43 2.06
N ALA A 133 -4.91 11.17 1.28
CA ALA A 133 -4.28 9.85 1.16
C ALA A 133 -3.62 9.39 2.46
N ILE A 134 -3.05 10.31 3.25
CA ILE A 134 -2.41 10.00 4.54
C ILE A 134 -3.43 9.41 5.55
N PRO A 135 -4.57 10.07 5.84
CA PRO A 135 -5.58 9.51 6.73
C PRO A 135 -6.29 8.30 6.11
N THR A 136 -6.55 8.26 4.79
CA THR A 136 -7.18 7.07 4.17
C THR A 136 -6.26 5.85 4.04
N ALA A 137 -4.94 6.03 4.12
CA ALA A 137 -4.01 4.91 4.22
C ALA A 137 -3.99 4.27 5.63
N VAL A 138 -4.45 5.01 6.65
CA VAL A 138 -4.47 4.59 8.05
C VAL A 138 -5.89 4.16 8.50
N VAL A 139 -6.94 4.54 7.75
CA VAL A 139 -8.38 4.36 8.07
C VAL A 139 -9.12 3.67 6.91
#